data_AF-A0A7S4AZ41-F1
#
_entry.id   AF-A0A7S4AZ41-F1
#
_cell.length_a   1.000
_cell.length_b   1.000
_cell.length_c   1.000
_cell.angle_alpha   90.00
_cell.angle_beta   90.00
_cell.angle_gamma   90.00
#
_symmetry.space_group_name_H-M   'P 1'
#
loop_
_entity.id
_entity.type
_entity.pdbx_description
1 polymer ?
#
loop_
_entity_poly.entity_id
_entity_poly.type
_entity_poly.pdbx_seq_one_letter_code
_entity_poly.pdbx_strand_id
1 'polypeptide(L)'
;MLHMPSHIDMRDGDYASSVRSNAMAVALPLCRHAYPQHNMESLLWSARMADDLEVSLDVAKQLAAHATATCHARVDEAGMSCERFTSQLLLTLVHFEMWDDIQMKHRGPPPSEFRYWRAVWLFAQGMAATRGSGSTRHADTTSGMPNLDQAGRMIAASRWLALLQSQRGEVERAPAAWTYASLVQLVAIYEHVLRAEIMLLDEIRTAKDAVAELEMALLQQTLIPYDEPPALYRSVRPRLADILMRLNDTNSARAILRAELYEYPNQPFLAAKCARLGPPRCGGGAEQLVAESHADVSPRVLHLRVFPICIALVTIFLLVLSLCAVFLDKADWVPSGDRHTPSLLSSARGTALC
;
A
#
# COMPACT_ATOMS: atom_id res chain seq x y z
N MET A 1 -21.74 15.61 -2.37
CA MET A 1 -22.22 14.89 -3.57
C MET A 1 -21.33 15.06 -4.81
N LEU A 2 -20.48 16.10 -4.95
CA LEU A 2 -19.63 16.27 -6.16
C LEU A 2 -18.46 15.28 -6.27
N HIS A 3 -17.99 14.71 -5.16
CA HIS A 3 -16.95 13.66 -5.15
C HIS A 3 -17.50 12.31 -5.64
N MET A 4 -18.70 11.89 -5.17
CA MET A 4 -19.23 10.55 -5.41
C MET A 4 -19.24 10.04 -6.87
N PRO A 5 -19.47 10.87 -7.91
CA PRO A 5 -19.34 10.42 -9.29
C PRO A 5 -17.96 9.83 -9.62
N SER A 6 -16.91 10.32 -8.96
CA SER A 6 -15.54 9.87 -9.23
C SER A 6 -15.31 8.38 -8.99
N HIS A 7 -16.05 7.73 -8.08
CA HIS A 7 -15.87 6.29 -7.83
C HIS A 7 -16.29 5.45 -9.04
N ILE A 8 -17.34 5.88 -9.75
CA ILE A 8 -17.80 5.22 -10.98
C ILE A 8 -16.79 5.50 -12.09
N ASP A 9 -16.41 6.76 -12.27
CA ASP A 9 -15.43 7.17 -13.29
C ASP A 9 -14.09 6.41 -13.13
N MET A 10 -13.60 6.27 -11.90
CA MET A 10 -12.39 5.50 -11.57
C MET A 10 -12.54 4.01 -11.91
N ARG A 11 -13.72 3.44 -11.67
CA ARG A 11 -13.99 2.03 -11.94
C ARG A 11 -14.03 1.72 -13.44
N ASP A 12 -14.54 2.66 -14.22
CA ASP A 12 -14.64 2.55 -15.68
C ASP A 12 -13.33 3.00 -16.39
N GLY A 13 -12.36 3.52 -15.65
CA GLY A 13 -11.09 4.02 -16.17
C GLY A 13 -11.17 5.40 -16.82
N ASP A 14 -12.26 6.16 -16.61
CA ASP A 14 -12.38 7.56 -16.99
C ASP A 14 -11.74 8.47 -15.92
N TYR A 15 -10.43 8.36 -15.77
CA TYR A 15 -9.69 9.14 -14.76
C TYR A 15 -9.77 10.65 -15.03
N ALA A 16 -9.98 11.08 -16.29
CA ALA A 16 -10.15 12.49 -16.60
C ALA A 16 -11.45 13.06 -16.01
N SER A 17 -12.57 12.34 -16.12
CA SER A 17 -13.83 12.72 -15.45
C SER A 17 -13.68 12.67 -13.93
N SER A 18 -13.01 11.64 -13.41
CA SER A 18 -12.69 11.53 -11.99
C SER A 18 -11.90 12.73 -11.45
N VAL A 19 -10.89 13.20 -12.18
CA VAL A 19 -10.12 14.40 -11.82
C VAL A 19 -11.03 15.63 -11.80
N ARG A 20 -11.89 15.81 -12.81
CA ARG A 20 -12.78 16.98 -12.90
C ARG A 20 -13.77 17.05 -11.73
N SER A 21 -14.46 15.94 -11.42
CA SER A 21 -15.44 15.90 -10.34
C SER A 21 -14.80 16.14 -8.98
N ASN A 22 -13.64 15.53 -8.73
CA ASN A 22 -12.85 15.77 -7.52
C ASN A 22 -12.33 17.21 -7.40
N ALA A 23 -11.85 17.80 -8.50
CA ALA A 23 -11.38 19.19 -8.50
C ALA A 23 -12.53 20.16 -8.18
N MET A 24 -13.72 19.92 -8.73
CA MET A 24 -14.91 20.69 -8.38
C MET A 24 -15.29 20.54 -6.91
N ALA A 25 -15.17 19.34 -6.34
CA ALA A 25 -15.42 19.10 -4.93
C ALA A 25 -14.43 19.86 -4.04
N VAL A 26 -13.12 19.77 -4.30
CA VAL A 26 -12.08 20.49 -3.53
C VAL A 26 -12.25 22.01 -3.61
N ALA A 27 -12.71 22.54 -4.74
CA ALA A 27 -12.91 23.97 -4.93
C ALA A 27 -14.03 24.55 -4.03
N LEU A 28 -15.04 23.75 -3.67
CA LEU A 28 -16.19 24.21 -2.88
C LEU A 28 -15.80 24.61 -1.44
N PRO A 29 -16.20 25.80 -0.95
CA PRO A 29 -15.90 26.22 0.41
C PRO A 29 -16.35 25.22 1.49
N LEU A 30 -17.53 24.62 1.35
CA LEU A 30 -18.05 23.64 2.31
C LEU A 30 -17.19 22.38 2.38
N CYS A 31 -16.66 21.92 1.25
CA CYS A 31 -15.80 20.73 1.15
C CYS A 31 -14.36 20.98 1.65
N ARG A 32 -13.96 22.25 1.81
CA ARG A 32 -12.74 22.59 2.55
C ARG A 32 -12.90 22.48 4.08
N HIS A 33 -14.13 22.35 4.56
CA HIS A 33 -14.43 22.23 5.98
C HIS A 33 -14.93 20.83 6.35
N ALA A 34 -15.60 20.12 5.44
CA ALA A 34 -16.00 18.72 5.63
C ALA A 34 -15.03 17.78 4.91
N TYR A 35 -14.19 17.06 5.68
CA TYR A 35 -13.19 16.11 5.19
C TYR A 35 -12.22 16.66 4.12
N PRO A 36 -11.56 17.80 4.36
CA PRO A 36 -10.68 18.42 3.36
C PRO A 36 -9.55 17.51 2.88
N GLN A 37 -8.96 16.73 3.78
CA GLN A 37 -7.85 15.84 3.49
C GLN A 37 -8.28 14.68 2.59
N HIS A 38 -9.41 14.05 2.87
CA HIS A 38 -9.99 12.99 2.04
C HIS A 38 -10.34 13.50 0.63
N ASN A 39 -11.01 14.66 0.52
CA ASN A 39 -11.35 15.23 -0.79
C ASN A 39 -10.09 15.53 -1.63
N MET A 40 -9.03 16.07 -1.01
CA MET A 40 -7.76 16.32 -1.67
C MET A 40 -7.01 15.02 -2.01
N GLU A 41 -7.04 14.01 -1.14
CA GLU A 41 -6.43 12.70 -1.41
C GLU A 41 -7.14 11.98 -2.57
N SER A 42 -8.46 12.08 -2.67
CA SER A 42 -9.25 11.53 -3.79
C SER A 42 -8.92 12.19 -5.13
N LEU A 43 -8.77 13.52 -5.13
CA LEU A 43 -8.27 14.25 -6.30
C LEU A 43 -6.85 13.80 -6.67
N LEU A 44 -5.96 13.70 -5.68
CA LEU A 44 -4.58 13.27 -5.88
C LEU A 44 -4.51 11.86 -6.48
N TRP A 45 -5.30 10.93 -5.96
CA TRP A 45 -5.36 9.57 -6.47
C TRP A 45 -5.82 9.57 -7.94
N SER A 46 -6.89 10.29 -8.26
CA SER A 46 -7.41 10.41 -9.62
C SER A 46 -6.37 10.97 -10.58
N ALA A 47 -5.66 12.03 -10.17
CA ALA A 47 -4.64 12.68 -10.99
C ALA A 47 -3.45 11.77 -11.25
N ARG A 48 -2.98 11.00 -10.26
CA ARG A 48 -1.93 9.99 -10.45
C ARG A 48 -2.36 8.90 -11.42
N MET A 49 -3.61 8.46 -11.35
CA MET A 49 -4.12 7.43 -12.25
C MET A 49 -4.31 7.94 -13.68
N ALA A 50 -4.61 9.23 -13.85
CA ALA A 50 -4.59 9.91 -15.13
C ALA A 50 -3.17 10.20 -15.68
N ASP A 51 -2.10 9.91 -14.92
CA ASP A 51 -0.71 10.31 -15.21
C ASP A 51 -0.54 11.84 -15.35
N ASP A 52 -1.42 12.61 -14.68
CA ASP A 52 -1.43 14.07 -14.67
C ASP A 52 -0.47 14.61 -13.58
N LEU A 53 0.77 14.89 -14.00
CA LEU A 53 1.82 15.38 -13.12
C LEU A 53 1.48 16.74 -12.48
N GLU A 54 0.93 17.66 -13.26
CA GLU A 54 0.71 19.04 -12.82
C GLU A 54 -0.32 19.09 -11.71
N VAL A 55 -1.50 18.49 -11.95
CA VAL A 55 -2.57 18.41 -10.94
C VAL A 55 -2.10 17.61 -9.73
N SER A 56 -1.39 16.49 -9.93
CA SER A 56 -0.89 15.67 -8.83
C SER A 56 0.07 16.44 -7.92
N LEU A 57 1.00 17.20 -8.48
CA LEU A 57 1.95 17.98 -7.68
C LEU A 57 1.28 19.13 -6.94
N ASP A 58 0.35 19.83 -7.59
CA ASP A 58 -0.37 20.94 -6.98
C ASP A 58 -1.19 20.46 -5.78
N VAL A 59 -2.05 19.46 -5.98
CA VAL A 59 -2.90 18.94 -4.90
C VAL A 59 -2.09 18.26 -3.79
N ALA A 60 -0.99 17.56 -4.11
CA ALA A 60 -0.15 16.94 -3.09
C ALA A 60 0.54 17.97 -2.19
N LYS A 61 0.93 19.13 -2.75
CA LYS A 61 1.46 20.25 -1.95
C LYS A 61 0.39 20.85 -1.05
N GLN A 62 -0.80 21.08 -1.58
CA GLN A 62 -1.93 21.61 -0.81
C GLN A 62 -2.32 20.67 0.34
N LEU A 63 -2.44 19.36 0.05
CA LEU A 63 -2.74 18.33 1.03
C LEU A 63 -1.68 18.27 2.13
N ALA A 64 -0.40 18.22 1.75
CA ALA A 64 0.68 18.17 2.73
C ALA A 64 0.71 19.43 3.62
N ALA A 65 0.56 20.62 3.03
CA ALA A 65 0.53 21.88 3.77
C ALA A 65 -0.67 21.96 4.73
N HIS A 66 -1.85 21.59 4.26
CA HIS A 66 -3.07 21.56 5.08
C HIS A 66 -2.92 20.55 6.22
N ALA A 67 -2.47 19.33 5.92
CA ALA A 67 -2.25 18.29 6.92
C ALA A 67 -1.23 18.73 7.97
N THR A 68 -0.09 19.31 7.58
CA THR A 68 0.91 19.83 8.53
C THR A 68 0.31 20.91 9.43
N ALA A 69 -0.50 21.82 8.89
CA ALA A 69 -1.13 22.89 9.67
C ALA A 69 -2.19 22.36 10.67
N THR A 70 -2.83 21.22 10.37
CA THR A 70 -3.91 20.66 11.20
C THR A 70 -3.50 19.45 12.03
N CYS A 71 -2.25 18.98 11.94
CA CYS A 71 -1.71 17.78 12.61
C CYS A 71 -1.52 17.89 14.14
N HIS A 72 -2.23 18.81 14.81
CA HIS A 72 -2.18 18.97 16.27
C HIS A 72 -2.81 17.78 17.01
N ALA A 73 -3.83 17.16 16.43
CA ALA A 73 -4.56 16.03 17.02
C ALA A 73 -3.99 14.64 16.66
N ARG A 74 -2.92 14.57 15.84
CA ARG A 74 -2.34 13.36 15.21
C ARG A 74 -3.27 12.55 14.30
N VAL A 75 -4.58 12.67 14.50
CA VAL A 75 -5.63 12.14 13.64
C VAL A 75 -6.55 13.27 13.18
N ASP A 76 -7.19 13.09 12.03
CA ASP A 76 -8.20 13.99 11.50
C ASP A 76 -9.60 13.68 12.06
N GLU A 77 -10.62 14.36 11.52
CA GLU A 77 -12.02 14.18 11.89
C GLU A 77 -12.57 12.76 11.62
N ALA A 78 -11.94 12.01 10.70
CA ALA A 78 -12.26 10.62 10.38
C ALA A 78 -11.44 9.61 11.20
N GLY A 79 -10.55 10.07 12.08
CA GLY A 79 -9.62 9.23 12.83
C GLY A 79 -8.40 8.77 12.02
N MET A 80 -8.17 9.35 10.83
CA MET A 80 -7.03 9.03 9.98
C MET A 80 -5.79 9.79 10.44
N SER A 81 -4.64 9.11 10.46
CA SER A 81 -3.38 9.75 10.85
C SER A 81 -3.01 10.89 9.90
N CYS A 82 -2.71 12.08 10.44
CA CYS A 82 -2.21 13.20 9.63
C CYS A 82 -0.91 12.86 8.90
N GLU A 83 -0.12 11.90 9.42
CA GLU A 83 1.12 11.45 8.78
C GLU A 83 0.90 10.81 7.41
N ARG A 84 -0.28 10.19 7.20
CA ARG A 84 -0.67 9.67 5.88
C ARG A 84 -0.69 10.80 4.86
N PHE A 85 -1.37 11.89 5.20
CA PHE A 85 -1.58 13.02 4.31
C PHE A 85 -0.32 13.87 4.12
N THR A 86 0.45 14.14 5.18
CA THR A 86 1.73 14.89 5.05
C THR A 86 2.75 14.15 4.18
N SER A 87 2.67 12.82 4.14
CA SER A 87 3.55 11.98 3.34
C SER A 87 3.20 11.95 1.84
N GLN A 88 2.00 12.39 1.45
CA GLN A 88 1.53 12.27 0.06
C GLN A 88 2.37 13.06 -0.94
N LEU A 89 2.99 14.19 -0.56
CA LEU A 89 3.91 14.91 -1.45
C LEU A 89 5.11 14.05 -1.83
N LEU A 90 5.79 13.44 -0.86
CA LEU A 90 6.94 12.56 -1.11
C LEU A 90 6.54 11.35 -1.97
N LEU A 91 5.40 10.73 -1.68
CA LEU A 91 4.89 9.60 -2.47
C LEU A 91 4.54 10.01 -3.90
N THR A 92 4.06 11.25 -4.13
CA THR A 92 3.85 11.79 -5.48
C THR A 92 5.16 11.95 -6.23
N LEU A 93 6.19 12.49 -5.58
CA LEU A 93 7.52 12.61 -6.18
C LEU A 93 8.09 11.23 -6.55
N VAL A 94 7.89 10.21 -5.70
CA VAL A 94 8.28 8.83 -6.02
C VAL A 94 7.44 8.26 -7.18
N HIS A 95 6.13 8.51 -7.20
CA HIS A 95 5.23 8.04 -8.26
C HIS A 95 5.69 8.50 -9.64
N PHE A 96 6.04 9.79 -9.76
CA PHE A 96 6.48 10.43 -11.00
C PHE A 96 8.00 10.46 -11.18
N GLU A 97 8.74 9.72 -10.35
CA GLU A 97 10.19 9.54 -10.50
C GLU A 97 10.99 10.86 -10.44
N MET A 98 10.55 11.79 -9.60
CA MET A 98 11.17 13.10 -9.40
C MET A 98 12.30 13.03 -8.38
N TRP A 99 13.35 12.27 -8.71
CA TRP A 99 14.45 11.93 -7.79
C TRP A 99 15.24 13.15 -7.34
N ASP A 100 15.54 14.08 -8.25
CA ASP A 100 16.27 15.31 -7.93
C ASP A 100 15.48 16.19 -6.95
N ASP A 101 14.16 16.29 -7.09
CA ASP A 101 13.33 17.04 -6.14
C ASP A 101 13.37 16.42 -4.74
N ILE A 102 13.35 15.11 -4.63
CA ILE A 102 13.52 14.39 -3.36
C ILE A 102 14.89 14.70 -2.74
N GLN A 103 15.96 14.59 -3.53
CA GLN A 103 17.34 14.78 -3.04
C GLN A 103 17.71 16.25 -2.78
N MET A 104 17.11 17.20 -3.49
CA MET A 104 17.48 18.62 -3.40
C MET A 104 16.53 19.41 -2.49
N LYS A 105 15.22 19.18 -2.59
CA LYS A 105 14.20 19.98 -1.89
C LYS A 105 13.72 19.32 -0.59
N HIS A 106 13.90 18.01 -0.42
CA HIS A 106 13.46 17.26 0.76
C HIS A 106 14.61 16.62 1.56
N ARG A 107 15.73 17.36 1.73
CA ARG A 107 16.94 16.87 2.43
C ARG A 107 16.76 16.66 3.93
N GLY A 108 15.96 17.50 4.59
CA GLY A 108 15.73 17.41 6.03
C GLY A 108 14.70 16.33 6.36
N PRO A 109 14.92 15.50 7.39
CA PRO A 109 13.91 14.55 7.83
C PRO A 109 12.71 15.29 8.47
N PRO A 110 11.50 14.73 8.38
CA PRO A 110 10.36 15.23 9.16
C PRO A 110 10.62 15.20 10.67
N PRO A 111 9.83 15.95 11.49
CA PRO A 111 9.94 15.94 12.95
C PRO A 111 9.94 14.51 13.53
N SER A 112 10.74 14.27 14.56
CA SER A 112 11.06 12.92 15.06
C SER A 112 9.86 12.18 15.67
N GLU A 113 8.84 12.91 16.07
CA GLU A 113 7.57 12.41 16.58
C GLU A 113 6.68 11.78 15.51
N PHE A 114 6.86 12.13 14.23
CA PHE A 114 6.10 11.59 13.09
C PHE A 114 6.84 10.42 12.44
N ARG A 115 6.61 9.21 12.98
CA ARG A 115 7.37 8.00 12.63
C ARG A 115 7.02 7.47 11.24
N TYR A 116 5.75 7.46 10.85
CA TYR A 116 5.31 7.05 9.52
C TYR A 116 5.81 8.04 8.47
N TRP A 117 5.68 9.34 8.72
CA TRP A 117 6.17 10.36 7.80
C TRP A 117 7.69 10.24 7.59
N ARG A 118 8.45 10.01 8.66
CA ARG A 118 9.88 9.71 8.55
C ARG A 118 10.18 8.42 7.82
N ALA A 119 9.39 7.37 8.01
CA ALA A 119 9.55 6.11 7.28
C ALA A 119 9.32 6.31 5.77
N VAL A 120 8.30 7.08 5.37
CA VAL A 120 8.06 7.45 3.97
C VAL A 120 9.18 8.33 3.42
N TRP A 121 9.69 9.28 4.20
CA TRP A 121 10.84 10.10 3.82
C TRP A 121 12.09 9.25 3.57
N LEU A 122 12.39 8.29 4.46
CA LEU A 122 13.49 7.34 4.26
C LEU A 122 13.28 6.50 3.00
N PHE A 123 12.07 6.00 2.78
CA PHE A 123 11.73 5.25 1.57
C PHE A 123 11.97 6.10 0.31
N ALA A 124 11.45 7.33 0.25
CA ALA A 124 11.61 8.21 -0.90
C ALA A 124 13.09 8.54 -1.17
N GLN A 125 13.85 8.84 -0.11
CA GLN A 125 15.28 9.07 -0.23
C GLN A 125 16.05 7.83 -0.68
N GLY A 126 15.64 6.65 -0.21
CA GLY A 126 16.23 5.38 -0.62
C GLY A 126 15.99 5.12 -2.09
N MET A 127 14.74 5.30 -2.55
CA MET A 127 14.37 5.20 -3.96
C MET A 127 15.20 6.17 -4.81
N ALA A 128 15.33 7.43 -4.41
CA ALA A 128 16.16 8.39 -5.13
C ALA A 128 17.65 7.99 -5.14
N ALA A 129 18.16 7.44 -4.03
CA ALA A 129 19.54 6.94 -3.94
C ALA A 129 19.81 5.73 -4.85
N THR A 130 18.81 4.90 -5.16
CA THR A 130 18.93 3.83 -6.17
C THR A 130 19.05 4.34 -7.61
N ARG A 131 18.74 5.62 -7.86
CA ARG A 131 18.79 6.21 -9.21
C ARG A 131 19.95 7.17 -9.42
N GLY A 132 20.49 7.75 -8.34
CA GLY A 132 21.53 8.78 -8.40
C GLY A 132 21.01 10.13 -8.91
N SER A 133 21.81 11.19 -8.76
CA SER A 133 21.43 12.55 -9.18
C SER A 133 21.43 12.71 -10.71
N GLY A 134 20.52 13.54 -11.24
CA GLY A 134 20.40 13.80 -12.68
C GLY A 134 19.63 12.72 -13.46
N SER A 135 18.97 11.79 -12.75
CA SER A 135 18.03 10.83 -13.33
C SER A 135 16.68 11.52 -13.57
N THR A 136 16.23 11.56 -14.83
CA THR A 136 14.95 12.17 -15.21
C THR A 136 13.82 11.14 -15.34
N ARG A 137 12.58 11.61 -15.24
CA ARG A 137 11.36 10.84 -15.58
C ARG A 137 11.54 10.14 -16.94
N HIS A 138 11.34 8.82 -17.00
CA HIS A 138 11.45 7.99 -18.22
C HIS A 138 12.86 7.82 -18.82
N ALA A 139 13.94 8.11 -18.12
CA ALA A 139 15.26 7.72 -18.61
C ALA A 139 15.43 6.19 -18.45
N ASP A 140 15.43 5.45 -19.56
CA ASP A 140 15.78 4.01 -19.59
C ASP A 140 17.24 3.76 -19.15
N THR A 141 18.05 4.82 -19.08
CA THR A 141 19.44 4.82 -18.61
C THR A 141 19.59 5.62 -17.32
N THR A 142 20.03 4.95 -16.26
CA THR A 142 20.48 5.57 -15.01
C THR A 142 21.71 6.44 -15.32
N SER A 143 21.55 7.76 -15.39
CA SER A 143 22.64 8.73 -15.58
C SER A 143 23.38 9.06 -14.26
N GLY A 144 22.74 8.83 -13.12
CA GLY A 144 23.33 9.06 -11.80
C GLY A 144 24.01 7.82 -11.22
N MET A 145 25.11 8.01 -10.47
CA MET A 145 25.70 6.93 -9.69
C MET A 145 24.82 6.60 -8.48
N PRO A 146 24.38 5.34 -8.29
CA PRO A 146 23.58 4.95 -7.13
C PRO A 146 24.40 4.97 -5.84
N ASN A 147 23.72 5.22 -4.71
CA ASN A 147 24.30 5.18 -3.36
C ASN A 147 23.64 4.05 -2.54
N LEU A 148 24.14 2.82 -2.70
CA LEU A 148 23.57 1.62 -2.08
C LEU A 148 23.67 1.63 -0.55
N ASP A 149 24.73 2.21 0.01
CA ASP A 149 24.90 2.36 1.45
C ASP A 149 23.82 3.24 2.08
N GLN A 150 23.49 4.36 1.41
CA GLN A 150 22.41 5.24 1.83
C GLN A 150 21.05 4.54 1.74
N ALA A 151 20.78 3.86 0.63
CA ALA A 151 19.53 3.12 0.43
C ALA A 151 19.36 1.97 1.47
N GLY A 152 20.43 1.22 1.75
CA GLY A 152 20.42 0.16 2.75
C GLY A 152 20.15 0.65 4.17
N ARG A 153 20.74 1.78 4.58
CA ARG A 153 20.45 2.42 5.88
C ARG A 153 18.98 2.87 5.98
N MET A 154 18.41 3.31 4.88
CA MET A 154 17.03 3.80 4.84
C MET A 154 16.00 2.67 5.02
N ILE A 155 16.26 1.48 4.49
CA ILE A 155 15.45 0.27 4.73
C ILE A 155 15.49 -0.12 6.21
N ALA A 156 16.67 -0.18 6.82
CA ALA A 156 16.81 -0.60 8.21
C ALA A 156 16.08 0.37 9.17
N ALA A 157 16.15 1.67 8.87
CA ALA A 157 15.51 2.71 9.67
C ALA A 157 13.99 2.81 9.44
N SER A 158 13.47 2.58 8.23
CA SER A 158 12.03 2.70 7.94
C SER A 158 11.22 1.61 8.64
N ARG A 159 11.69 0.35 8.61
CA ARG A 159 11.04 -0.78 9.30
C ARG A 159 11.00 -0.57 10.81
N TRP A 160 12.11 -0.10 11.37
CA TRP A 160 12.22 0.17 12.80
C TRP A 160 11.22 1.23 13.25
N LEU A 161 11.08 2.32 12.49
CA LEU A 161 10.14 3.41 12.81
C LEU A 161 8.67 2.96 12.75
N ALA A 162 8.31 2.14 11.77
CA ALA A 162 6.95 1.60 11.65
C ALA A 162 6.59 0.67 12.81
N LEU A 163 7.48 -0.27 13.16
CA LEU A 163 7.29 -1.16 14.32
C LEU A 163 7.19 -0.38 15.64
N LEU A 164 7.97 0.68 15.76
CA LEU A 164 7.93 1.57 16.90
C LEU A 164 6.62 2.36 17.03
N GLN A 165 5.88 2.57 15.93
CA GLN A 165 4.59 3.26 15.96
C GLN A 165 3.45 2.33 16.37
N SER A 166 3.45 1.07 15.92
CA SER A 166 2.44 0.09 16.36
C SER A 166 2.51 -0.20 17.85
N GLN A 167 3.70 -0.23 18.45
CA GLN A 167 3.86 -0.50 19.88
C GLN A 167 3.28 0.57 20.82
N ARG A 168 2.88 1.74 20.30
CA ARG A 168 2.22 2.79 21.10
C ARG A 168 0.68 2.70 21.09
N GLY A 169 0.10 1.74 20.37
CA GLY A 169 -1.36 1.65 20.19
C GLY A 169 -1.95 2.84 19.41
N GLU A 170 -1.11 3.65 18.75
CA GLU A 170 -1.54 4.80 17.95
C GLU A 170 -2.19 4.36 16.62
N VAL A 171 -1.82 3.18 16.11
CA VAL A 171 -2.39 2.58 14.88
C VAL A 171 -3.67 1.78 15.17
N GLU A 172 -3.86 1.30 16.40
CA GLU A 172 -4.97 0.41 16.80
C GLU A 172 -6.23 1.14 17.33
N ARG A 173 -6.19 2.47 17.47
CA ARG A 173 -7.30 3.25 18.04
C ARG A 173 -8.31 3.78 17.02
N ALA A 174 -8.14 3.50 15.73
CA ALA A 174 -9.17 3.81 14.75
C ALA A 174 -10.36 2.84 14.92
N PRO A 175 -11.60 3.34 15.10
CA PRO A 175 -12.77 2.47 15.24
C PRO A 175 -12.91 1.55 14.04
N ALA A 176 -13.19 0.27 14.29
CA ALA A 176 -13.32 -0.81 13.29
C ALA A 176 -14.36 -0.56 12.17
N ALA A 177 -15.13 0.52 12.25
CA ALA A 177 -16.14 0.90 11.26
C ALA A 177 -15.56 1.35 9.91
N TRP A 178 -14.27 1.74 9.88
CA TRP A 178 -13.58 2.18 8.66
C TRP A 178 -12.23 1.45 8.61
N THR A 179 -12.17 0.31 7.92
CA THR A 179 -10.96 -0.53 7.90
C THR A 179 -9.90 0.07 6.98
N TYR A 180 -9.11 1.01 7.51
CA TYR A 180 -7.97 1.60 6.81
C TYR A 180 -6.75 0.66 6.83
N ALA A 181 -5.94 0.69 5.77
CA ALA A 181 -4.66 -0.02 5.74
C ALA A 181 -3.78 0.40 6.92
N SER A 182 -3.18 -0.56 7.62
CA SER A 182 -2.22 -0.24 8.68
C SER A 182 -1.04 0.52 8.10
N LEU A 183 -0.67 1.66 8.71
CA LEU A 183 0.53 2.41 8.34
C LEU A 183 1.79 1.53 8.34
N VAL A 184 1.84 0.54 9.24
CA VAL A 184 2.94 -0.44 9.30
C VAL A 184 2.95 -1.35 8.08
N GLN A 185 1.78 -1.80 7.64
CA GLN A 185 1.65 -2.63 6.43
C GLN A 185 2.07 -1.84 5.18
N LEU A 186 1.69 -0.57 5.07
CA LEU A 186 2.14 0.29 3.97
C LEU A 186 3.66 0.44 3.95
N VAL A 187 4.30 0.67 5.11
CA VAL A 187 5.76 0.75 5.19
C VAL A 187 6.43 -0.58 4.86
N ALA A 188 5.85 -1.72 5.24
CA ALA A 188 6.38 -3.04 4.88
C ALA A 188 6.39 -3.25 3.36
N ILE A 189 5.35 -2.81 2.65
CA ILE A 189 5.31 -2.83 1.19
C ILE A 189 6.43 -1.96 0.62
N TYR A 190 6.61 -0.74 1.14
CA TYR A 190 7.65 0.19 0.70
C TYR A 190 9.07 -0.38 0.94
N GLU A 191 9.26 -1.09 2.04
CA GLU A 191 10.52 -1.78 2.36
C GLU A 191 10.86 -2.83 1.31
N HIS A 192 9.93 -3.73 1.00
CA HIS A 192 10.12 -4.76 -0.02
C HIS A 192 10.37 -4.15 -1.41
N VAL A 193 9.65 -3.09 -1.78
CA VAL A 193 9.88 -2.36 -3.04
C VAL A 193 11.30 -1.79 -3.09
N LEU A 194 11.77 -1.15 -2.03
CA LEU A 194 13.13 -0.58 -2.00
C LEU A 194 14.21 -1.67 -1.98
N ARG A 195 13.99 -2.79 -1.28
CA ARG A 195 14.89 -3.96 -1.31
C ARG A 195 15.06 -4.47 -2.74
N ALA A 196 13.97 -4.64 -3.48
CA ALA A 196 14.02 -5.07 -4.87
C ALA A 196 14.84 -4.09 -5.74
N GLU A 197 14.65 -2.78 -5.59
CA GLU A 197 15.41 -1.78 -6.37
C GLU A 197 16.91 -1.79 -6.04
N ILE A 198 17.29 -2.00 -4.77
CA ILE A 198 18.70 -2.19 -4.39
C ILE A 198 19.27 -3.46 -5.00
N MET A 199 18.52 -4.57 -4.96
CA MET A 199 18.95 -5.85 -5.53
C MET A 199 19.22 -5.75 -7.04
N LEU A 200 18.45 -4.94 -7.77
CA LEU A 200 18.66 -4.72 -9.20
C LEU A 200 19.95 -3.96 -9.54
N LEU A 201 20.62 -3.35 -8.55
CA LEU A 201 21.85 -2.57 -8.73
C LEU A 201 23.10 -3.29 -8.23
N ASP A 202 22.91 -4.34 -7.43
CA ASP A 202 23.99 -5.08 -6.79
C ASP A 202 24.33 -6.29 -7.67
N GLU A 203 25.54 -6.32 -8.24
CA GLU A 203 26.01 -7.42 -9.10
C GLU A 203 25.99 -8.79 -8.40
N ILE A 204 25.97 -8.82 -7.06
CA ILE A 204 25.93 -10.03 -6.25
C ILE A 204 24.49 -10.56 -6.09
N ARG A 205 23.48 -9.69 -6.12
CA ARG A 205 22.05 -10.07 -5.93
C ARG A 205 21.35 -10.14 -7.27
N THR A 206 20.59 -11.21 -7.50
CA THR A 206 20.06 -11.49 -8.83
C THR A 206 18.67 -10.85 -9.02
N ALA A 207 18.30 -10.54 -10.26
CA ALA A 207 16.95 -10.07 -10.57
C ALA A 207 15.82 -11.04 -10.12
N LYS A 208 16.14 -12.32 -9.86
CA LYS A 208 15.20 -13.28 -9.26
C LYS A 208 14.90 -12.97 -7.79
N ASP A 209 15.90 -12.51 -7.03
CA ASP A 209 15.72 -12.12 -5.63
C ASP A 209 14.85 -10.85 -5.55
N ALA A 210 15.05 -9.92 -6.49
CA ALA A 210 14.20 -8.74 -6.62
C ALA A 210 12.73 -9.10 -6.94
N VAL A 211 12.50 -10.13 -7.77
CA VAL A 211 11.15 -10.67 -8.02
C VAL A 211 10.54 -11.20 -6.71
N ALA A 212 11.27 -11.99 -5.93
CA ALA A 212 10.77 -12.54 -4.67
C ALA A 212 10.38 -11.45 -3.66
N GLU A 213 11.18 -10.37 -3.54
CA GLU A 213 10.84 -9.21 -2.72
C GLU A 213 9.54 -8.53 -3.19
N LEU A 214 9.35 -8.32 -4.50
CA LEU A 214 8.12 -7.73 -5.02
C LEU A 214 6.90 -8.66 -4.93
N GLU A 215 7.08 -9.98 -4.97
CA GLU A 215 6.01 -10.94 -4.68
C GLU A 215 5.57 -10.84 -3.22
N MET A 216 6.51 -10.68 -2.27
CA MET A 216 6.17 -10.41 -0.87
C MET A 216 5.44 -9.08 -0.69
N ALA A 217 5.87 -8.02 -1.38
CA ALA A 217 5.17 -6.74 -1.40
C ALA A 217 3.74 -6.88 -1.95
N LEU A 218 3.56 -7.67 -3.02
CA LEU A 218 2.26 -7.92 -3.61
C LEU A 218 1.34 -8.71 -2.67
N LEU A 219 1.86 -9.72 -1.97
CA LEU A 219 1.11 -10.44 -0.94
C LEU A 219 0.60 -9.47 0.14
N GLN A 220 1.46 -8.58 0.63
CA GLN A 220 1.07 -7.56 1.61
C GLN A 220 0.01 -6.60 1.05
N GLN A 221 0.15 -6.19 -0.23
CA GLN A 221 -0.84 -5.35 -0.92
C GLN A 221 -2.21 -6.04 -1.02
N THR A 222 -2.26 -7.34 -1.31
CA THR A 222 -3.55 -8.07 -1.44
C THR A 222 -4.31 -8.22 -0.12
N LEU A 223 -3.63 -8.01 1.01
CA LEU A 223 -4.22 -8.04 2.35
C LEU A 223 -4.67 -6.66 2.82
N ILE A 224 -4.44 -5.60 2.03
CA ILE A 224 -4.95 -4.27 2.36
C ILE A 224 -6.48 -4.28 2.19
N PRO A 225 -7.25 -3.90 3.23
CA PRO A 225 -8.70 -3.74 3.08
C PRO A 225 -9.05 -2.66 2.06
N TYR A 226 -10.28 -2.69 1.55
CA TYR A 226 -10.78 -1.63 0.69
C TYR A 226 -10.74 -0.28 1.42
N ASP A 227 -10.26 0.74 0.72
CA ASP A 227 -10.16 2.11 1.22
C ASP A 227 -10.53 3.09 0.10
N GLU A 228 -11.07 4.25 0.49
CA GLU A 228 -11.56 5.28 -0.42
C GLU A 228 -10.95 6.63 -0.03
N PRO A 229 -10.01 7.19 -0.83
CA PRO A 229 -9.34 6.54 -1.96
C PRO A 229 -8.38 5.42 -1.49
N PRO A 230 -7.90 4.54 -2.40
CA PRO A 230 -6.98 3.46 -2.02
C PRO A 230 -5.75 3.96 -1.25
N ALA A 231 -5.45 3.28 -0.14
CA ALA A 231 -4.38 3.68 0.79
C ALA A 231 -2.97 3.68 0.18
N LEU A 232 -2.72 2.78 -0.77
CA LEU A 232 -1.42 2.65 -1.40
C LEU A 232 -1.30 3.64 -2.56
N TYR A 233 -0.25 4.47 -2.54
CA TYR A 233 -0.03 5.53 -3.54
C TYR A 233 0.14 5.02 -4.99
N ARG A 234 0.55 3.76 -5.15
CA ARG A 234 0.78 3.08 -6.43
C ARG A 234 0.89 1.57 -6.22
N SER A 235 0.27 0.77 -7.09
CA SER A 235 0.40 -0.69 -7.08
C SER A 235 1.84 -1.17 -7.31
N VAL A 236 2.17 -2.33 -6.72
CA VAL A 236 3.45 -3.02 -6.91
C VAL A 236 3.54 -3.70 -8.28
N ARG A 237 2.42 -4.15 -8.85
CA ARG A 237 2.36 -4.99 -10.06
C ARG A 237 3.14 -4.41 -11.26
N PRO A 238 3.06 -3.12 -11.58
CA PRO A 238 3.77 -2.58 -12.74
C PRO A 238 5.29 -2.65 -12.60
N ARG A 239 5.81 -2.57 -11.37
CA ARG A 239 7.25 -2.68 -11.07
C ARG A 239 7.71 -4.13 -11.19
N LEU A 240 6.90 -5.08 -10.73
CA LEU A 240 7.15 -6.51 -10.90
C LEU A 240 7.18 -6.90 -12.38
N ALA A 241 6.23 -6.39 -13.17
CA ALA A 241 6.22 -6.60 -14.63
C ALA A 241 7.51 -6.08 -15.29
N ASP A 242 8.05 -4.93 -14.88
CA ASP A 242 9.32 -4.42 -15.42
C ASP A 242 10.50 -5.36 -15.20
N ILE A 243 10.61 -5.96 -14.01
CA ILE A 243 11.70 -6.89 -13.71
C ILE A 243 11.54 -8.18 -14.52
N LEU A 244 10.31 -8.69 -14.65
CA LEU A 244 10.02 -9.88 -15.45
C LEU A 244 10.34 -9.65 -16.94
N MET A 245 10.06 -8.45 -17.47
CA MET A 245 10.48 -8.07 -18.82
C MET A 245 12.00 -8.10 -18.97
N ARG A 246 12.76 -7.57 -18.01
CA ARG A 246 14.24 -7.63 -18.00
C ARG A 246 14.78 -9.06 -17.95
N LEU A 247 14.04 -9.96 -17.32
CA LEU A 247 14.33 -11.40 -17.26
C LEU A 247 13.87 -12.17 -18.50
N ASN A 248 13.37 -11.50 -19.54
CA ASN A 248 12.74 -12.08 -20.72
C ASN A 248 11.49 -12.95 -20.42
N ASP A 249 10.92 -12.88 -19.22
CA ASP A 249 9.65 -13.52 -18.87
C ASP A 249 8.46 -12.64 -19.28
N THR A 250 8.31 -12.50 -20.60
CA THR A 250 7.28 -11.67 -21.23
C THR A 250 5.87 -12.17 -20.92
N ASN A 251 5.68 -13.49 -20.76
CA ASN A 251 4.37 -14.06 -20.49
C ASN A 251 3.89 -13.71 -19.07
N SER A 252 4.73 -13.88 -18.05
CA SER A 252 4.38 -13.48 -16.69
C SER A 252 4.20 -11.97 -16.57
N ALA A 253 5.07 -11.17 -17.21
CA ALA A 253 4.92 -9.71 -17.24
C ALA A 253 3.57 -9.29 -17.85
N ARG A 254 3.17 -9.92 -18.95
CA ARG A 254 1.88 -9.66 -19.60
C ARG A 254 0.70 -10.05 -18.71
N ALA A 255 0.75 -11.21 -18.05
CA ALA A 255 -0.30 -11.66 -17.14
C ALA A 255 -0.51 -10.69 -15.97
N ILE A 256 0.58 -10.16 -15.41
CA ILE A 256 0.54 -9.18 -14.32
C ILE A 256 -0.06 -7.85 -14.79
N LEU A 257 0.36 -7.33 -15.95
CA LEU A 257 -0.19 -6.09 -16.51
C LEU A 257 -1.67 -6.24 -16.90
N ARG A 258 -2.08 -7.43 -17.36
CA ARG A 258 -3.50 -7.77 -17.62
C ARG A 258 -4.34 -7.68 -16.35
N ALA A 259 -3.89 -8.33 -15.27
CA ALA A 259 -4.59 -8.29 -13.99
C ALA A 259 -4.70 -6.86 -13.45
N GLU A 260 -3.64 -6.06 -13.59
CA GLU A 260 -3.65 -4.67 -13.16
C GLU A 260 -4.58 -3.80 -14.02
N LEU A 261 -4.58 -3.95 -15.35
CA LEU A 261 -5.49 -3.22 -16.25
C LEU A 261 -6.96 -3.64 -16.09
N TYR A 262 -7.23 -4.83 -15.56
CA TYR A 262 -8.57 -5.23 -15.17
C TYR A 262 -9.06 -4.47 -13.92
N GLU A 263 -8.18 -4.27 -12.93
CA GLU A 263 -8.51 -3.48 -11.74
C GLU A 263 -8.56 -1.97 -12.03
N TYR A 264 -7.69 -1.50 -12.91
CA TYR A 264 -7.53 -0.09 -13.31
C TYR A 264 -7.59 0.05 -14.84
N PRO A 265 -8.81 -0.03 -15.43
CA PRO A 265 -8.99 0.11 -16.87
C PRO A 265 -8.41 1.42 -17.38
N ASN A 266 -7.92 1.42 -18.63
CA ASN A 266 -7.46 2.61 -19.36
C ASN A 266 -6.35 3.45 -18.69
N GLN A 267 -5.68 2.94 -17.65
CA GLN A 267 -4.61 3.67 -16.98
C GLN A 267 -3.43 3.88 -17.97
N PRO A 268 -3.05 5.15 -18.29
CA PRO A 268 -2.13 5.43 -19.39
C PRO A 268 -0.75 4.78 -19.26
N PHE A 269 -0.19 4.79 -18.06
CA PHE A 269 1.12 4.22 -17.75
C PHE A 269 1.14 2.69 -17.88
N LEU A 270 0.07 2.00 -17.47
CA LEU A 270 -0.09 0.55 -17.65
C LEU A 270 -0.27 0.18 -19.12
N ALA A 271 -1.09 0.94 -19.85
CA ALA A 271 -1.30 0.76 -21.27
C ALA A 271 0.01 0.92 -22.06
N ALA A 272 0.82 1.93 -21.71
CA ALA A 272 2.13 2.15 -22.31
C ALA A 272 3.11 1.01 -22.02
N LYS A 273 3.17 0.51 -20.78
CA LYS A 273 3.97 -0.69 -20.43
C LYS A 273 3.57 -1.90 -21.24
N CYS A 274 2.27 -2.15 -21.32
CA CYS A 274 1.76 -3.26 -22.07
C CYS A 274 2.12 -3.17 -23.56
N ALA A 275 2.04 -1.98 -24.16
CA ALA A 275 2.40 -1.78 -25.56
C ALA A 275 3.85 -2.18 -25.87
N ARG A 276 4.79 -1.99 -24.92
CA ARG A 276 6.20 -2.39 -25.07
C ARG A 276 6.41 -3.90 -25.18
N LEU A 277 5.50 -4.72 -24.66
CA LEU A 277 5.57 -6.18 -24.76
C LEU A 277 5.20 -6.72 -26.16
N GLY A 278 4.67 -5.87 -27.03
CA GLY A 278 4.18 -6.28 -28.34
C GLY A 278 2.96 -7.23 -28.27
N PRO A 279 2.56 -7.82 -29.39
CA PRO A 279 1.44 -8.76 -29.45
C PRO A 279 1.70 -10.08 -28.68
N PRO A 280 0.67 -10.71 -28.09
CA PRO A 280 -0.70 -10.21 -27.93
C PRO A 280 -0.76 -9.08 -26.88
N ARG A 281 -1.67 -8.13 -27.07
CA ARG A 281 -1.88 -7.03 -26.11
C ARG A 281 -2.44 -7.56 -24.78
N CYS A 282 -2.26 -6.79 -23.72
CA CYS A 282 -2.82 -7.03 -22.37
C CYS A 282 -4.33 -6.74 -22.30
N GLY A 283 -4.96 -6.39 -23.43
CA GLY A 283 -6.40 -6.21 -23.53
C GLY A 283 -7.07 -7.42 -24.16
N GLY A 284 -8.08 -7.93 -23.46
CA GLY A 284 -9.13 -8.85 -23.90
C GLY A 284 -10.32 -8.61 -22.96
N GLY A 285 -11.55 -8.73 -23.43
CA GLY A 285 -12.74 -8.56 -22.57
C GLY A 285 -12.71 -9.50 -21.36
N ALA A 286 -13.58 -9.26 -20.37
CA ALA A 286 -13.67 -10.09 -19.16
C ALA A 286 -13.73 -11.61 -19.45
N GLU A 287 -14.35 -12.00 -20.55
CA GLU A 287 -14.43 -13.39 -21.03
C GLU A 287 -13.07 -13.98 -21.44
N GLN A 288 -12.18 -13.20 -22.06
CA GLN A 288 -10.85 -13.65 -22.46
C GLN A 288 -9.90 -13.75 -21.25
N LEU A 289 -10.06 -12.88 -20.25
CA LEU A 289 -9.32 -12.93 -18.99
C LEU A 289 -9.71 -14.15 -18.14
N VAL A 290 -11.01 -14.51 -18.10
CA VAL A 290 -11.47 -15.75 -17.45
C VAL A 290 -10.94 -16.98 -18.19
N ALA A 291 -11.07 -17.02 -19.52
CA ALA A 291 -10.60 -18.15 -20.34
C ALA A 291 -9.07 -18.38 -20.22
N GLU A 292 -8.27 -17.32 -20.19
CA GLU A 292 -6.81 -17.42 -20.07
C GLU A 292 -6.34 -17.66 -18.62
N SER A 293 -7.09 -17.20 -17.61
CA SER A 293 -6.82 -17.53 -16.19
C SER A 293 -6.98 -19.02 -15.88
N HIS A 294 -7.78 -19.73 -16.68
CA HIS A 294 -7.90 -21.18 -16.65
C HIS A 294 -6.86 -21.90 -17.52
N ALA A 295 -6.29 -21.23 -18.53
CA ALA A 295 -5.35 -21.82 -19.48
C ALA A 295 -3.88 -21.68 -19.06
N ASP A 296 -3.51 -20.64 -18.30
CA ASP A 296 -2.14 -20.39 -17.87
C ASP A 296 -2.03 -20.33 -16.34
N VAL A 297 -2.37 -21.45 -15.70
CA VAL A 297 -2.00 -21.71 -14.30
C VAL A 297 -0.54 -22.16 -14.29
N SER A 298 0.37 -21.21 -14.45
CA SER A 298 1.74 -21.39 -13.96
C SER A 298 1.66 -21.73 -12.46
N PRO A 299 2.30 -22.81 -11.98
CA PRO A 299 2.29 -23.21 -10.57
C PRO A 299 2.65 -22.07 -9.60
N ARG A 300 3.41 -21.07 -10.06
CA ARG A 300 3.83 -19.91 -9.26
C ARG A 300 2.68 -18.97 -8.87
N VAL A 301 1.71 -18.75 -9.75
CA VAL A 301 0.56 -17.85 -9.45
C VAL A 301 -0.44 -18.54 -8.51
N LEU A 302 -0.58 -19.87 -8.62
CA LEU A 302 -1.43 -20.65 -7.72
C LEU A 302 -0.87 -20.68 -6.29
N HIS A 303 0.46 -20.71 -6.11
CA HIS A 303 1.08 -20.57 -4.80
C HIS A 303 0.71 -19.25 -4.11
N LEU A 304 0.62 -18.13 -4.81
CA LEU A 304 0.29 -16.83 -4.19
C LEU A 304 -1.14 -16.74 -3.64
N ARG A 305 -2.09 -17.54 -4.16
CA ARG A 305 -3.47 -17.61 -3.62
C ARG A 305 -3.69 -18.74 -2.61
N VAL A 306 -3.01 -19.88 -2.78
CA VAL A 306 -3.26 -21.10 -1.97
C VAL A 306 -2.30 -21.21 -0.78
N PHE A 307 -1.07 -20.74 -0.89
CA PHE A 307 -0.06 -20.82 0.17
C PHE A 307 -0.44 -20.07 1.46
N PRO A 308 -1.01 -18.85 1.45
CA PRO A 308 -1.46 -18.20 2.68
C PRO A 308 -2.64 -18.93 3.34
N ILE A 309 -3.52 -19.57 2.55
CA ILE A 309 -4.61 -20.41 3.06
C ILE A 309 -4.04 -21.66 3.75
N CYS A 310 -3.07 -22.32 3.14
CA CYS A 310 -2.41 -23.49 3.74
C CYS A 310 -1.65 -23.13 5.03
N ILE A 311 -0.94 -21.99 5.07
CA ILE A 311 -0.26 -21.53 6.29
C ILE A 311 -1.27 -21.18 7.39
N ALA A 312 -2.37 -20.50 7.06
CA ALA A 312 -3.42 -20.19 8.01
C ALA A 312 -4.04 -21.47 8.59
N LEU A 313 -4.32 -22.46 7.75
CA LEU A 313 -4.87 -23.75 8.19
C LEU A 313 -3.89 -24.54 9.06
N VAL A 314 -2.60 -24.57 8.72
CA VAL A 314 -1.56 -25.22 9.54
C VAL A 314 -1.39 -24.50 10.88
N THR A 315 -1.44 -23.17 10.89
CA THR A 315 -1.31 -22.38 12.12
C THR A 315 -2.51 -22.58 13.04
N ILE A 316 -3.73 -22.60 12.48
CA ILE A 316 -4.96 -22.93 13.21
C ILE A 316 -4.88 -24.37 13.76
N PHE A 317 -4.44 -25.33 12.95
CA PHE A 317 -4.30 -26.72 13.38
C PHE A 317 -3.30 -26.88 14.53
N LEU A 318 -2.15 -26.21 14.47
CA LEU A 318 -1.15 -26.21 15.54
C LEU A 318 -1.68 -25.54 16.81
N LEU A 319 -2.42 -24.43 16.69
CA LEU A 319 -3.08 -23.77 17.83
C LEU A 319 -4.12 -24.66 18.50
N VAL A 320 -4.94 -25.37 17.71
CA VAL A 320 -5.92 -26.34 18.22
C VAL A 320 -5.23 -27.49 18.92
N LEU A 321 -4.13 -28.03 18.36
CA LEU A 321 -3.35 -29.09 19.00
C LEU A 321 -2.71 -28.63 20.32
N SER A 322 -2.17 -27.40 20.38
CA SER A 322 -1.62 -26.84 21.62
C SER A 322 -2.71 -26.61 22.67
N LEU A 323 -3.90 -26.15 22.27
CA LEU A 323 -5.05 -26.01 23.17
C LEU A 323 -5.53 -27.38 23.69
N CYS A 324 -5.63 -28.39 22.83
CA CYS A 324 -5.98 -29.75 23.23
C CYS A 324 -4.95 -30.35 24.21
N ALA A 325 -3.65 -30.11 23.99
CA ALA A 325 -2.60 -30.56 24.91
C ALA A 325 -2.74 -29.90 26.29
N VAL A 326 -3.04 -28.60 26.35
CA VAL A 326 -3.27 -27.87 27.62
C VAL A 326 -4.53 -28.35 28.35
N PHE A 327 -5.57 -28.75 27.61
CA PHE A 327 -6.79 -29.30 28.22
C PHE A 327 -6.61 -30.75 28.71
N LEU A 328 -5.79 -31.55 28.03
CA LEU A 328 -5.46 -32.92 28.47
C LEU A 328 -4.54 -32.92 29.71
N ASP A 329 -3.64 -31.95 29.82
CA ASP A 329 -2.75 -31.80 30.99
C ASP A 329 -3.47 -31.27 32.25
N LYS A 330 -4.67 -30.69 32.08
CA LYS A 330 -5.54 -30.24 33.17
C LYS A 330 -6.64 -31.24 33.54
N ALA A 331 -6.70 -32.40 32.88
CA ALA A 331 -7.74 -33.39 33.07
C ALA A 331 -7.43 -34.45 34.15
N ASP A 332 -6.35 -34.30 34.92
CA ASP A 332 -6.13 -35.09 36.14
C ASP A 332 -6.95 -34.50 37.31
N TRP A 333 -8.26 -34.73 37.28
CA TRP A 333 -9.17 -34.40 38.38
C TRP A 333 -9.35 -35.60 39.31
N VAL A 334 -8.73 -35.50 40.49
CA VAL A 334 -8.93 -36.37 41.66
C VAL A 334 -10.34 -36.18 42.23
N PRO A 335 -11.10 -37.24 42.56
CA PRO A 335 -12.42 -37.08 43.16
C PRO A 335 -12.30 -36.95 44.69
N SER A 336 -12.75 -35.83 45.26
CA SER A 336 -13.09 -35.77 46.68
C SER A 336 -14.36 -34.98 46.94
N GLY A 337 -15.41 -35.74 47.25
CA GLY A 337 -16.29 -35.62 48.41
C GLY A 337 -16.72 -34.24 48.95
N ASP A 338 -18.03 -34.13 49.03
CA ASP A 338 -18.86 -33.42 50.03
C ASP A 338 -19.18 -31.92 49.91
N ARG A 339 -20.49 -31.71 49.64
CA ARG A 339 -21.46 -30.77 50.24
C ARG A 339 -20.98 -29.36 50.61
N HIS A 340 -21.59 -28.37 49.98
CA HIS A 340 -22.55 -27.44 50.62
C HIS A 340 -23.19 -26.49 49.59
N THR A 341 -24.52 -26.43 49.58
CA THR A 341 -25.33 -25.35 48.97
C THR A 341 -25.18 -24.06 49.78
N PRO A 342 -25.22 -22.84 49.19
CA PRO A 342 -26.54 -22.20 48.98
C PRO A 342 -26.69 -21.25 47.76
N SER A 343 -27.94 -21.19 47.29
CA SER A 343 -28.71 -20.09 46.67
C SER A 343 -28.00 -18.98 45.85
N LEU A 344 -28.40 -18.85 44.57
CA LEU A 344 -28.34 -17.60 43.81
C LEU A 344 -29.74 -17.22 43.31
N LEU A 345 -30.30 -16.19 43.93
CA LEU A 345 -31.41 -15.37 43.43
C LEU A 345 -30.82 -14.19 42.63
N SER A 346 -31.36 -13.95 41.43
CA SER A 346 -31.62 -12.65 40.76
C SER A 346 -30.50 -11.59 40.73
N SER A 347 -30.18 -10.88 39.66
CA SER A 347 -31.03 -10.32 38.61
C SER A 347 -30.12 -9.66 37.56
N ALA A 348 -30.60 -9.65 36.31
CA ALA A 348 -30.05 -8.89 35.20
C ALA A 348 -30.49 -7.42 35.25
N ARG A 349 -29.61 -6.52 34.78
CA ARG A 349 -29.82 -5.19 34.15
C ARG A 349 -28.41 -4.64 33.86
N GLY A 350 -27.98 -4.24 32.66
CA GLY A 350 -28.68 -3.74 31.49
C GLY A 350 -28.66 -2.22 31.47
N THR A 351 -27.63 -1.61 30.84
CA THR A 351 -27.56 -0.20 30.37
C THR A 351 -26.33 -0.09 29.44
N ALA A 352 -26.48 -0.02 28.12
CA ALA A 352 -26.90 1.11 27.26
C ALA A 352 -25.80 2.19 27.13
N LEU A 353 -25.17 2.19 25.96
CA LEU A 353 -24.18 3.15 25.45
C LEU A 353 -24.87 4.37 24.83
N CYS A 354 -24.23 5.54 24.97
CA CYS A 354 -24.30 6.67 24.03
C CYS A 354 -23.00 6.71 23.24
#